data_AF-A0A1F9LRM6-F1
#
_entry.id   AF-A0A1F9LRM6-F1
#
_cell.length_a   1.000
_cell.length_b   1.000
_cell.length_c   1.000
_cell.angle_alpha   90.00
_cell.angle_beta   90.00
_cell.angle_gamma   90.00
#
_symmetry.space_group_name_H-M   'P 1'
#
loop_
_entity.id
_entity.type
_entity.pdbx_description
1 polymer ?
#
loop_
_entity_poly.entity_id
_entity_poly.type
_entity_poly.pdbx_seq_one_letter_code
_entity_poly.pdbx_strand_id
1 'polypeptide(L)'
;DATAGLGRDAFVLASLGCSVHMIERSPVIAALLADGLERAATEPEIAALIQQRLRLTVADSKEIFQTEHPEVIYLDPMYPHRSKSALVKKEMRCIRALVGDDPDAPALVLAALNSASARVVVKRPRLAPPVVDLPRAAMAILSKNSRYDIYLP
;
A
#
# COMPACT_ATOMS: atom_id res chain seq x y z
N ASP A 1 -2.85 -5.10 -1.63
CA ASP A 1 -2.01 -3.92 -1.33
C ASP A 1 -1.44 -3.44 -2.65
N ALA A 2 -1.91 -2.29 -3.13
CA ALA A 2 -1.57 -1.79 -4.46
C ALA A 2 -0.42 -0.78 -4.46
N THR A 3 0.24 -0.63 -3.31
CA THR A 3 1.43 0.21 -3.11
C THR A 3 2.34 -0.49 -2.11
N ALA A 4 2.76 -1.72 -2.43
CA ALA A 4 3.31 -2.64 -1.45
C ALA A 4 4.53 -2.06 -0.69
N GLY A 5 5.40 -1.32 -1.38
CA GLY A 5 6.57 -0.71 -0.77
C GLY A 5 7.44 -1.75 -0.08
N LEU A 6 7.69 -1.57 1.23
CA LEU A 6 8.43 -2.54 2.03
C LEU A 6 7.56 -3.69 2.61
N GLY A 7 6.30 -3.81 2.20
CA GLY A 7 5.40 -4.89 2.62
C GLY A 7 4.98 -4.85 4.09
N ARG A 8 5.19 -3.74 4.79
CA ARG A 8 4.92 -3.63 6.24
C ARG A 8 3.43 -3.79 6.57
N ASP A 9 2.59 -3.01 5.90
CA ASP A 9 1.15 -3.05 6.13
C ASP A 9 0.55 -4.34 5.56
N ALA A 10 1.02 -4.80 4.38
CA ALA A 10 0.67 -6.09 3.82
C ALA A 10 0.94 -7.27 4.78
N PHE A 11 2.11 -7.29 5.42
CA PHE A 11 2.47 -8.34 6.38
C PHE A 11 1.56 -8.31 7.61
N VAL A 12 1.22 -7.12 8.14
CA VAL A 12 0.25 -6.99 9.24
C VAL A 12 -1.12 -7.55 8.83
N LEU A 13 -1.63 -7.20 7.64
CA LEU A 13 -2.90 -7.72 7.13
C LEU A 13 -2.87 -9.26 6.98
N ALA A 14 -1.79 -9.80 6.43
CA ALA A 14 -1.60 -11.25 6.31
C ALA A 14 -1.57 -11.95 7.68
N SER A 15 -0.94 -11.31 8.67
CA SER A 15 -0.87 -11.80 10.07
C SER A 15 -2.21 -11.80 10.77
N LEU A 16 -3.15 -10.96 10.32
CA LEU A 16 -4.54 -10.94 10.77
C LEU A 16 -5.43 -11.94 10.00
N GLY A 17 -4.85 -12.74 9.10
CA GLY A 17 -5.55 -13.80 8.38
C GLY A 17 -6.07 -13.42 6.99
N CYS A 18 -5.71 -12.25 6.46
CA CYS A 18 -6.03 -11.89 5.08
C CYS A 18 -5.12 -12.61 4.08
N SER A 19 -5.62 -12.91 2.89
CA SER A 19 -4.78 -13.23 1.73
C SER A 19 -4.48 -11.94 0.99
N VAL A 20 -3.21 -11.58 0.89
CA VAL A 20 -2.74 -10.26 0.42
C VAL A 20 -1.92 -10.43 -0.86
N HIS A 21 -2.48 -9.94 -1.96
CA HIS A 21 -1.73 -9.67 -3.18
C HIS A 21 -1.06 -8.29 -3.04
N MET A 22 0.28 -8.29 -3.01
CA MET A 22 1.14 -7.12 -3.00
C MET A 22 1.57 -6.77 -4.42
N ILE A 23 1.35 -5.53 -4.82
CA ILE A 23 1.74 -5.02 -6.14
C ILE A 23 2.74 -3.87 -5.93
N GLU A 24 3.89 -3.99 -6.58
CA GLU A 24 4.96 -2.99 -6.55
C GLU A 24 5.45 -2.69 -7.96
N ARG A 25 5.40 -1.41 -8.35
CA ARG A 25 5.80 -0.97 -9.69
C ARG A 25 7.29 -0.70 -9.82
N SER A 26 7.96 -0.36 -8.72
CA SER A 26 9.39 -0.11 -8.70
C SER A 26 10.13 -1.44 -8.67
N PRO A 27 10.88 -1.81 -9.73
CA PRO A 27 11.60 -3.08 -9.76
C PRO A 27 12.65 -3.18 -8.64
N VAL A 28 13.23 -2.05 -8.23
CA VAL A 28 14.21 -2.00 -7.13
C VAL A 28 13.55 -2.31 -5.79
N ILE A 29 12.41 -1.70 -5.49
CA ILE A 29 11.69 -1.96 -4.23
C ILE A 29 11.11 -3.37 -4.24
N ALA A 30 10.58 -3.83 -5.37
CA ALA A 30 10.10 -5.19 -5.52
C ALA A 30 11.20 -6.23 -5.27
N ALA A 31 12.42 -6.02 -5.77
CA ALA A 31 13.54 -6.91 -5.51
C ALA A 31 13.91 -6.95 -4.01
N LEU A 32 13.92 -5.80 -3.33
CA LEU A 32 14.16 -5.74 -1.88
C LEU A 32 13.05 -6.46 -1.08
N LEU A 33 11.80 -6.31 -1.50
CA LEU A 33 10.66 -6.98 -0.87
C LEU A 33 10.71 -8.49 -1.12
N ALA A 34 11.01 -8.93 -2.35
CA ALA A 34 11.14 -10.33 -2.70
C ALA A 34 12.22 -11.03 -1.86
N ASP A 35 13.42 -10.44 -1.74
CA ASP A 35 14.48 -10.96 -0.87
C ASP A 35 14.02 -11.06 0.60
N GLY A 36 13.26 -10.07 1.08
CA GLY A 36 12.64 -10.11 2.41
C GLY A 36 11.66 -11.27 2.60
N LEU A 37 10.82 -11.53 1.60
CA LEU A 37 9.85 -12.64 1.61
C LEU A 37 10.54 -13.99 1.52
N GLU A 38 11.59 -14.13 0.70
CA GLU A 38 12.37 -15.38 0.60
C GLU A 38 12.99 -15.75 1.95
N ARG A 39 13.64 -14.79 2.61
CA ARG A 39 14.19 -15.02 3.97
C ARG A 39 13.08 -15.36 4.97
N ALA A 40 11.99 -14.60 4.97
CA ALA A 40 10.86 -14.86 5.87
C ALA A 40 10.20 -16.23 5.61
N ALA A 41 10.20 -16.73 4.38
CA ALA A 41 9.67 -18.05 4.04
C ALA A 41 10.53 -19.21 4.59
N THR A 42 11.75 -18.94 5.05
CA THR A 42 12.62 -19.91 5.73
C THR A 42 12.46 -19.93 7.24
N GLU A 43 11.79 -18.92 7.81
CA GLU A 43 11.57 -18.80 9.25
C GLU A 43 10.38 -19.67 9.69
N PRO A 44 10.57 -20.73 10.51
CA PRO A 44 9.52 -21.72 10.79
C PRO A 44 8.23 -21.13 11.37
N GLU A 45 8.33 -20.07 12.17
CA GLU A 45 7.19 -19.44 12.83
C GLU A 45 6.24 -18.72 11.85
N ILE A 46 6.77 -18.21 10.74
CA ILE A 46 6.02 -17.37 9.79
C ILE A 46 6.00 -17.91 8.36
N ALA A 47 6.77 -18.97 8.05
CA ALA A 47 6.87 -19.54 6.71
C ALA A 47 5.52 -19.87 6.09
N ALA A 48 4.62 -20.51 6.86
CA ALA A 48 3.27 -20.85 6.40
C ALA A 48 2.46 -19.60 6.05
N LEU A 49 2.56 -18.54 6.85
CA LEU A 49 1.91 -17.26 6.57
C LEU A 49 2.45 -16.65 5.27
N ILE A 50 3.78 -16.60 5.09
CA ILE A 50 4.39 -16.05 3.88
C ILE A 50 3.89 -16.80 2.64
N GLN A 51 3.99 -18.13 2.64
CA GLN A 51 3.68 -18.95 1.47
C GLN A 51 2.19 -18.98 1.12
N GLN A 52 1.31 -18.93 2.12
CA GLN A 52 -0.14 -19.10 1.90
C GLN A 52 -0.87 -17.76 1.74
N ARG A 53 -0.33 -16.67 2.27
CA ARG A 53 -1.06 -15.41 2.40
C ARG A 53 -0.41 -14.22 1.71
N LEU A 54 0.86 -14.30 1.32
CA LEU A 54 1.54 -13.18 0.66
C LEU A 54 1.97 -13.59 -0.74
N ARG A 55 1.46 -12.85 -1.73
CA ARG A 55 1.87 -12.96 -3.13
C ARG A 55 2.39 -11.61 -3.58
N LEU A 56 3.59 -11.57 -4.16
CA LEU A 56 4.17 -10.36 -4.75
C LEU A 56 4.09 -10.42 -6.28
N THR A 57 3.65 -9.33 -6.90
CA THR A 57 3.72 -9.12 -8.35
C THR A 57 4.40 -7.78 -8.65
N VAL A 58 5.34 -7.79 -9.60
CA VAL A 58 6.00 -6.57 -10.09
C VAL A 58 5.23 -6.04 -11.29
N ALA A 59 4.41 -5.02 -11.06
CA ALA A 59 3.53 -4.45 -12.09
C ALA A 59 3.05 -3.05 -11.67
N ASP A 60 2.49 -2.28 -12.61
CA ASP A 60 1.64 -1.16 -12.25
C ASP A 60 0.30 -1.72 -11.74
N SER A 61 -0.11 -1.31 -10.54
CA SER A 61 -1.38 -1.72 -9.93
C SER A 61 -2.60 -1.52 -10.81
N LYS A 62 -2.62 -0.47 -11.66
CA LYS A 62 -3.72 -0.22 -12.60
C LYS A 62 -3.86 -1.34 -13.64
N GLU A 63 -2.79 -2.06 -13.97
CA GLU A 63 -2.82 -3.20 -14.89
C GLU A 63 -3.49 -4.40 -14.22
N ILE A 64 -3.19 -4.67 -12.96
CA ILE A 64 -3.78 -5.78 -12.19
C ILE A 64 -5.29 -5.59 -12.00
N PHE A 65 -5.74 -4.35 -11.81
CA PHE A 65 -7.15 -4.01 -11.63
C PHE A 65 -8.03 -4.34 -12.85
N GLN A 66 -7.43 -4.56 -14.04
CA GLN A 66 -8.16 -4.94 -15.25
C GLN A 66 -8.57 -6.41 -15.25
N THR A 67 -7.90 -7.24 -14.44
CA THR A 67 -8.09 -8.70 -14.45
C THR A 67 -8.49 -9.25 -13.08
N GLU A 68 -8.18 -8.54 -12.00
CA GLU A 68 -8.48 -8.94 -10.62
C GLU A 68 -9.41 -7.92 -9.94
N HIS A 69 -10.42 -8.42 -9.22
CA HIS A 69 -11.44 -7.63 -8.51
C HIS A 69 -11.52 -8.03 -7.03
N PRO A 70 -10.54 -7.63 -6.20
CA PRO A 70 -10.51 -8.01 -4.79
C PRO A 70 -11.62 -7.32 -3.98
N GLU A 71 -11.97 -7.90 -2.83
CA GLU A 71 -12.92 -7.27 -1.89
C GLU A 71 -12.41 -5.92 -1.38
N VAL A 72 -11.12 -5.86 -1.05
CA VAL A 72 -10.49 -4.66 -0.48
C VAL A 72 -9.22 -4.30 -1.23
N ILE A 73 -9.12 -3.04 -1.65
CA ILE A 73 -7.87 -2.45 -2.15
C ILE A 73 -7.30 -1.49 -1.10
N TYR A 74 -6.06 -1.72 -0.71
CA TYR A 74 -5.31 -0.86 0.21
C TYR A 74 -4.28 -0.03 -0.54
N LEU A 75 -4.19 1.26 -0.21
CA LEU A 75 -3.36 2.28 -0.85
C LEU A 75 -2.63 3.12 0.21
N ASP A 76 -1.31 3.20 0.11
CA ASP A 76 -0.41 4.11 0.85
C ASP A 76 0.60 4.76 -0.10
N PRO A 77 0.14 5.51 -1.13
CA PRO A 77 1.05 6.14 -2.08
C PRO A 77 1.92 7.19 -1.36
N MET A 78 3.16 7.33 -1.82
CA MET A 78 4.12 8.28 -1.28
C MET A 78 3.60 9.72 -1.45
N TYR A 79 3.23 10.33 -0.34
CA TYR A 79 2.72 11.70 -0.30
C TYR A 79 3.86 12.74 -0.36
N PRO A 80 3.74 13.79 -1.19
CA PRO A 80 4.69 14.91 -1.21
C PRO A 80 4.76 15.60 0.15
N HIS A 81 5.93 15.56 0.81
CA HIS A 81 6.11 16.30 2.05
C HIS A 81 6.18 17.81 1.77
N ARG A 82 5.16 18.55 2.22
CA ARG A 82 5.17 20.02 2.28
C ARG A 82 5.33 20.51 3.72
N SER A 83 6.40 20.15 4.42
CA SER A 83 6.90 20.93 5.55
C SER A 83 8.24 20.41 6.09
N LYS A 84 9.09 21.34 6.52
CA LYS A 84 10.31 21.12 7.30
C LYS A 84 9.91 20.74 8.74
N SER A 85 9.78 19.46 9.09
CA SER A 85 9.83 19.00 10.48
C SER A 85 9.77 17.48 10.59
N ALA A 86 10.53 16.95 11.54
CA ALA A 86 10.86 15.55 11.85
C ALA A 86 11.90 14.90 10.91
N LEU A 87 13.02 14.47 11.50
CA LEU A 87 13.96 13.52 10.90
C LEU A 87 13.17 12.29 10.49
N VAL A 88 12.72 12.24 9.24
CA VAL A 88 12.12 11.03 8.69
C VAL A 88 13.14 9.92 8.88
N LYS A 89 12.70 8.78 9.43
CA LYS A 89 13.57 7.62 9.70
C LYS A 89 14.45 7.36 8.46
N LYS A 90 15.73 7.06 8.68
CA LYS A 90 16.74 6.90 7.60
C LYS A 90 16.22 6.08 6.42
N GLU A 91 15.54 4.98 6.71
CA GLU A 91 14.87 4.10 5.76
C GLU A 91 13.97 4.85 4.76
N MET A 92 13.06 5.69 5.26
CA MET A 92 12.11 6.44 4.42
C MET A 92 12.81 7.48 3.55
N ARG A 93 13.94 8.05 4.02
CA ARG A 93 14.76 8.96 3.20
C ARG A 93 15.43 8.21 2.05
N CYS A 94 15.98 7.03 2.32
CA CYS A 94 16.60 6.19 1.29
C CYS A 94 15.60 5.74 0.24
N ILE A 95 14.43 5.23 0.66
CA ILE A 95 13.36 4.80 -0.26
C ILE A 95 12.91 5.98 -1.13
N ARG A 96 12.64 7.13 -0.53
CA ARG A 96 12.19 8.31 -1.26
C ARG A 96 13.23 8.83 -2.26
N ALA A 97 14.52 8.74 -1.94
CA ALA A 97 15.59 9.07 -2.88
C ALA A 97 15.65 8.11 -4.07
N LEU A 98 15.18 6.87 -3.91
CA LEU A 98 15.14 5.86 -4.97
C LEU A 98 13.90 5.96 -5.87
N VAL A 99 12.71 6.17 -5.29
CA VAL A 99 11.45 6.09 -6.06
C VAL A 99 10.73 7.43 -6.28
N GLY A 100 11.10 8.49 -5.57
CA GLY A 100 10.46 9.80 -5.72
C GLY A 100 9.05 9.88 -5.12
N ASP A 101 8.25 10.82 -5.60
CA ASP A 101 6.83 10.97 -5.22
C ASP A 101 5.92 10.24 -6.21
N ASP A 102 4.68 9.93 -5.79
CA ASP A 102 3.67 9.30 -6.65
C ASP A 102 2.67 10.35 -7.19
N PRO A 103 2.97 11.05 -8.31
CA PRO A 103 2.09 12.10 -8.83
C PRO A 103 0.77 11.54 -9.36
N ASP A 104 0.73 10.24 -9.71
CA ASP A 104 -0.43 9.54 -10.25
C ASP A 104 -1.30 8.88 -9.18
N ALA A 105 -1.05 9.15 -7.89
CA ALA A 105 -1.88 8.67 -6.78
C ALA A 105 -3.39 8.96 -6.96
N PRO A 106 -3.83 10.13 -7.45
CA PRO A 106 -5.26 10.37 -7.73
C PRO A 106 -5.84 9.38 -8.75
N ALA A 107 -5.12 9.12 -9.84
CA ALA A 107 -5.55 8.18 -10.87
C ALA A 107 -5.60 6.74 -10.33
N LEU A 108 -4.64 6.36 -9.48
CA LEU A 108 -4.63 5.07 -8.81
C LEU A 108 -5.85 4.86 -7.90
N VAL A 109 -6.22 5.87 -7.12
CA VAL A 109 -7.40 5.80 -6.25
C VAL A 109 -8.68 5.63 -7.07
N LEU A 110 -8.84 6.39 -8.17
CA LEU A 110 -9.99 6.25 -9.06
C LEU A 110 -10.06 4.86 -9.70
N ALA A 111 -8.93 4.32 -10.15
CA ALA A 111 -8.86 2.96 -10.71
C ALA A 111 -9.22 1.89 -9.66
N ALA A 112 -8.77 2.06 -8.42
CA ALA A 112 -9.10 1.15 -7.32
C ALA A 112 -10.60 1.16 -7.01
N LEU A 113 -11.25 2.33 -7.02
CA LEU A 113 -12.69 2.44 -6.78
C LEU A 113 -13.51 1.69 -7.82
N ASN A 114 -13.07 1.69 -9.08
CA ASN A 114 -13.75 0.93 -10.15
C ASN A 114 -13.48 -0.58 -10.10
N SER A 115 -12.52 -1.05 -9.30
CA SER A 115 -12.05 -2.44 -9.31
C SER A 115 -12.43 -3.22 -8.04
N ALA A 116 -12.38 -2.58 -6.87
CA ALA A 116 -12.71 -3.22 -5.60
C ALA A 116 -14.21 -3.58 -5.55
N SER A 117 -14.55 -4.72 -4.96
CA SER A 117 -15.96 -5.13 -4.83
C SER A 117 -16.62 -4.71 -3.51
N ALA A 118 -15.84 -4.32 -2.49
CA ALA A 118 -16.38 -3.88 -1.21
C ALA A 118 -15.82 -2.56 -0.69
N ARG A 119 -14.49 -2.37 -0.64
CA ARG A 119 -13.87 -1.18 -0.04
C ARG A 119 -12.54 -0.78 -0.68
N VAL A 120 -12.28 0.52 -0.72
CA VAL A 120 -10.95 1.08 -0.96
C VAL A 120 -10.48 1.82 0.29
N VAL A 121 -9.29 1.48 0.78
CA VAL A 121 -8.70 2.09 1.98
C VAL A 121 -7.46 2.88 1.57
N VAL A 122 -7.43 4.16 1.89
CA VAL A 122 -6.33 5.06 1.57
C VAL A 122 -5.70 5.58 2.85
N LYS A 123 -4.45 5.18 3.13
CA LYS A 123 -3.66 5.68 4.24
C LYS A 123 -3.12 7.07 3.91
N ARG A 124 -3.24 7.98 4.87
CA ARG A 124 -2.83 9.38 4.74
C ARG A 124 -2.21 9.90 6.03
N PRO A 125 -1.29 10.88 5.97
CA PRO A 125 -0.97 11.68 7.13
C PRO A 125 -2.24 12.33 7.68
N ARG A 126 -2.39 12.41 9.01
CA ARG A 126 -3.63 12.82 9.67
C ARG A 126 -4.22 14.14 9.14
N LEU A 127 -3.35 15.11 8.82
CA LEU A 127 -3.73 16.46 8.36
C LEU A 127 -3.55 16.67 6.85
N ALA A 128 -3.19 15.64 6.08
CA ALA A 128 -3.04 15.78 4.63
C ALA A 128 -4.40 16.02 3.96
N PRO A 129 -4.48 16.75 2.85
CA PRO A 129 -5.71 16.79 2.06
C PRO A 129 -6.08 15.39 1.54
N PRO A 130 -7.36 15.15 1.21
CA PRO A 130 -7.78 13.97 0.46
C PRO A 130 -6.94 13.77 -0.82
N VAL A 131 -6.78 12.53 -1.27
CA VAL A 131 -5.99 12.23 -2.50
C VAL A 131 -6.75 12.65 -3.76
N VAL A 132 -8.06 12.51 -3.73
CA VAL A 132 -8.98 12.80 -4.82
C VAL A 132 -10.09 13.72 -4.33
N ASP A 133 -10.54 14.61 -5.19
CA ASP A 133 -11.70 15.48 -4.92
C ASP A 133 -12.99 14.70 -5.21
N LEU A 134 -13.27 13.73 -4.33
CA LEU A 134 -14.47 12.90 -4.35
C LEU A 134 -15.41 13.28 -3.20
N PRO A 135 -16.71 12.90 -3.27
CA PRO A 135 -17.57 12.94 -2.10
C PRO A 135 -16.86 12.30 -0.90
N ARG A 136 -17.05 12.90 0.28
CA ARG A 136 -16.33 12.55 1.52
C ARG A 136 -16.32 11.03 1.70
N ALA A 137 -15.14 10.47 2.01
CA ALA A 137 -14.98 9.06 2.36
C ALA A 137 -16.11 8.60 3.30
N ALA A 138 -16.66 7.41 3.06
CA ALA A 138 -17.78 6.88 3.82
C ALA A 138 -17.48 6.87 5.33
N MET A 139 -16.22 6.62 5.68
CA MET A 139 -15.68 6.85 7.03
C MET A 139 -14.16 7.06 6.98
N ALA A 140 -13.60 7.51 8.11
CA ALA A 140 -12.15 7.55 8.30
C ALA A 140 -11.76 7.03 9.68
N ILE A 141 -10.75 6.17 9.73
CA ILE A 141 -10.17 5.70 11.00
C ILE A 141 -8.98 6.59 11.34
N LEU A 142 -9.04 7.27 12.49
CA LEU A 142 -7.99 8.18 12.94
C LEU A 142 -6.96 7.46 13.82
N SER A 143 -5.68 7.71 13.55
CA SER A 143 -4.57 7.35 14.43
C SER A 143 -3.83 8.62 14.87
N LYS A 144 -2.77 8.48 15.68
CA LYS A 144 -2.00 9.61 16.23
C LYS A 144 -1.48 10.54 15.13
N ASN A 145 -0.81 9.96 14.12
CA ASN A 145 -0.11 10.67 13.04
C ASN A 145 -0.66 10.37 11.64
N SER A 146 -1.52 9.37 11.52
CA SER A 146 -2.09 8.92 10.25
C SER A 146 -3.60 8.80 10.34
N ARG A 147 -4.26 8.71 9.19
CA ARG A 147 -5.66 8.30 9.07
C ARG A 147 -5.81 7.32 7.91
N TYR A 148 -6.89 6.56 7.92
CA TYR A 148 -7.28 5.63 6.87
C TYR A 148 -8.64 6.05 6.36
N ASP A 149 -8.67 6.66 5.18
CA ASP A 149 -9.89 7.08 4.50
C ASP A 149 -10.50 5.84 3.82
N ILE A 150 -11.76 5.51 4.13
CA ILE A 150 -12.47 4.33 3.63
C ILE A 150 -13.55 4.77 2.65
N TYR A 151 -13.44 4.28 1.43
CA TYR A 151 -14.38 4.52 0.35
C TYR A 151 -15.14 3.25 0.01
N LEU A 152 -16.39 3.41 -0.40
CA LEU A 152 -17.19 2.35 -0.98
C LEU A 152 -17.15 2.51 -2.51
N PRO A 153 -16.87 1.44 -3.27
CA PRO A 153 -16.93 1.40 -4.73
C PRO A 153 -18.26 1.91 -5.29
#